data_AF-A0A3C0T576-F1
#
_entry.id   AF-A0A3C0T576-F1
#
_cell.length_a   1.000
_cell.length_b   1.000
_cell.length_c   1.000
_cell.angle_alpha   90.00
_cell.angle_beta   90.00
_cell.angle_gamma   90.00
#
_symmetry.space_group_name_H-M   'P 1'
#
loop_
_entity.id
_entity.type
_entity.pdbx_description
1 polymer ?
#
loop_
_entity_poly.entity_id
_entity_poly.type
_entity_poly.pdbx_seq_one_letter_code
_entity_poly.pdbx_strand_id
1 'polypeptide(L)'
;MVFHGDLERSKPDKQGGTGFYLTIASGGAAGSILAGLISPMVFKTTFEFSIVVLAALYYVVATGPGFNSKRVLRVFVIAALVLAYASHETSLDGQTIARERSFYGTYAVRDVDGVRRLVAGTYVHGEQFLDEAKERIPIAYYHKETGVGMLFELIPVSRVALVGLGVGSLVEYGNASTQFDIFELDGAVVRLAREYFSVLSDTPSQKTYVIGDGRLGLQRSAGNYDLIVMDAFASGSIPTHLVTVEAIEEAFHKLAEQGAIAHHISNQNVDLLPVLSAIAAELNVAIRIHESISNDAMYMYPARWFVLTRSS
;
A
#
# COMPACT_ATOMS: atom_id res chain seq x y z
N MET A 1 -26.57 -20.99 -5.63
CA MET A 1 -25.52 -21.39 -4.66
C MET A 1 -25.41 -22.90 -4.63
N VAL A 2 -24.48 -23.50 -5.37
CA VAL A 2 -24.36 -24.98 -5.50
C VAL A 2 -23.83 -25.59 -4.20
N PHE A 3 -22.71 -25.08 -3.67
CA PHE A 3 -22.09 -25.61 -2.45
C PHE A 3 -22.98 -25.51 -1.20
N HIS A 4 -23.57 -24.34 -0.93
CA HIS A 4 -24.46 -24.18 0.23
C HIS A 4 -25.81 -24.91 0.05
N GLY A 5 -26.30 -25.03 -1.19
CA GLY A 5 -27.54 -25.74 -1.49
C GLY A 5 -27.41 -27.26 -1.30
N ASP A 6 -26.29 -27.85 -1.74
CA ASP A 6 -26.03 -29.28 -1.54
C ASP A 6 -25.75 -29.60 -0.08
N LEU A 7 -25.05 -28.70 0.63
CA LEU A 7 -24.84 -28.81 2.07
C LEU A 7 -26.18 -28.81 2.85
N GLU A 8 -27.09 -27.87 2.54
CA GLU A 8 -28.41 -27.83 3.18
C GLU A 8 -29.25 -29.07 2.87
N ARG A 9 -29.19 -29.59 1.63
CA ARG A 9 -29.88 -30.85 1.26
C ARG A 9 -29.31 -32.07 1.96
N SER A 10 -28.04 -32.05 2.35
CA SER A 10 -27.37 -33.15 3.05
C SER A 10 -27.61 -33.16 4.56
N LYS A 11 -28.37 -32.20 5.09
CA LYS A 11 -28.64 -32.06 6.52
C LYS A 11 -29.44 -33.26 7.05
N PRO A 12 -29.00 -33.90 8.16
CA PRO A 12 -29.70 -35.06 8.72
C PRO A 12 -30.98 -34.66 9.49
N ASP A 13 -32.03 -35.48 9.39
CA ASP A 13 -33.38 -35.13 9.89
C ASP A 13 -33.55 -35.16 11.42
N LYS A 14 -32.92 -36.09 12.17
CA LYS A 14 -33.15 -36.23 13.64
C LYS A 14 -31.96 -36.75 14.48
N GLN A 15 -31.01 -37.48 13.93
CA GLN A 15 -29.79 -37.95 14.62
C GLN A 15 -28.54 -37.57 13.79
N GLY A 16 -27.49 -37.07 14.45
CA GLY A 16 -26.22 -36.70 13.78
C GLY A 16 -26.05 -35.20 13.46
N GLY A 17 -26.99 -34.34 13.83
CA GLY A 17 -26.90 -32.89 13.60
C GLY A 17 -25.65 -32.25 14.21
N THR A 18 -25.26 -32.65 15.42
CA THR A 18 -24.03 -32.17 16.06
C THR A 18 -22.78 -32.50 15.24
N GLY A 19 -22.67 -33.73 14.73
CA GLY A 19 -21.55 -34.14 13.88
C GLY A 19 -21.52 -33.36 12.57
N PHE A 20 -22.68 -33.19 11.93
CA PHE A 20 -22.84 -32.41 10.70
C PHE A 20 -22.36 -30.96 10.88
N TYR A 21 -22.86 -30.25 11.90
CA TYR A 21 -22.45 -28.87 12.17
C TYR A 21 -21.01 -28.77 12.64
N LEU A 22 -20.50 -29.76 13.38
CA LEU A 22 -19.09 -29.84 13.76
C LEU A 22 -18.19 -29.99 12.53
N THR A 23 -18.56 -30.82 11.55
CA THR A 23 -17.83 -30.95 10.29
C THR A 23 -17.85 -29.65 9.49
N ILE A 24 -18.99 -28.96 9.40
CA ILE A 24 -19.07 -27.64 8.74
C ILE A 24 -18.15 -26.63 9.42
N ALA A 25 -18.25 -26.51 10.75
CA ALA A 25 -17.42 -25.59 11.52
C ALA A 25 -15.93 -25.92 11.38
N SER A 26 -15.57 -27.21 11.39
CA SER A 26 -14.19 -27.67 11.23
C SER A 26 -13.66 -27.38 9.81
N GLY A 27 -14.48 -27.58 8.77
CA GLY A 27 -14.14 -27.21 7.40
C GLY A 27 -13.95 -25.70 7.23
N GLY A 28 -14.84 -24.89 7.82
CA GLY A 28 -14.72 -23.44 7.84
C GLY A 28 -13.47 -22.95 8.56
N ALA A 29 -13.16 -23.53 9.72
CA ALA A 29 -11.95 -23.24 10.48
C ALA A 29 -10.68 -23.63 9.71
N ALA A 30 -10.63 -24.85 9.15
CA ALA A 30 -9.50 -25.31 8.34
C ALA A 30 -9.31 -24.45 7.09
N GLY A 31 -10.39 -24.09 6.40
CA GLY A 31 -10.35 -23.19 5.24
C GLY A 31 -9.83 -21.80 5.61
N SER A 32 -10.24 -21.26 6.77
CA SER A 32 -9.76 -19.98 7.27
C SER A 32 -8.28 -20.00 7.65
N ILE A 33 -7.80 -21.08 8.27
CA ILE A 33 -6.37 -21.28 8.57
C ILE A 33 -5.56 -21.39 7.27
N LEU A 34 -6.04 -22.18 6.30
CA LEU A 34 -5.38 -22.35 5.02
C LEU A 34 -5.29 -21.02 4.25
N ALA A 35 -6.39 -20.26 4.17
CA ALA A 35 -6.44 -19.01 3.44
C ALA A 35 -5.76 -17.83 4.16
N GLY A 36 -5.91 -17.73 5.48
CA GLY A 36 -5.46 -16.60 6.27
C GLY A 36 -4.03 -16.72 6.81
N LEU A 37 -3.52 -17.94 7.01
CA LEU A 37 -2.20 -18.17 7.59
C LEU A 37 -1.26 -18.90 6.64
N ILE A 38 -1.67 -20.07 6.13
CA ILE A 38 -0.78 -20.92 5.33
C ILE A 38 -0.53 -20.31 3.95
N SER A 39 -1.57 -19.84 3.27
CA SER A 39 -1.48 -19.28 1.92
C SER A 39 -0.50 -18.09 1.84
N PRO A 40 -0.58 -17.06 2.69
CA PRO A 40 0.38 -15.94 2.68
C PRO A 40 1.83 -16.35 2.98
N MET A 41 2.04 -17.46 3.72
CA MET A 41 3.39 -17.96 4.03
C MET A 41 4.00 -18.76 2.88
N VAL A 42 3.18 -19.45 2.09
CA VAL A 42 3.65 -20.33 1.00
C VAL A 42 3.72 -19.57 -0.33
N PHE A 43 2.77 -18.67 -0.58
CA PHE A 43 2.63 -17.98 -1.86
C PHE A 43 3.03 -16.51 -1.73
N LYS A 44 3.94 -16.06 -2.62
CA LYS A 44 4.35 -14.66 -2.73
C LYS A 44 3.41 -13.80 -3.58
N THR A 45 2.43 -14.41 -4.22
CA THR A 45 1.42 -13.77 -5.06
C THR A 45 0.03 -14.18 -4.59
N THR A 46 -1.02 -13.72 -5.28
CA THR A 46 -2.42 -14.16 -5.06
C THR A 46 -2.86 -15.24 -6.04
N PHE A 47 -1.91 -15.89 -6.74
CA PHE A 47 -2.21 -16.86 -7.79
C PHE A 47 -3.00 -18.08 -7.27
N GLU A 48 -2.82 -18.44 -6.01
CA GLU A 48 -3.57 -19.51 -5.35
C GLU A 48 -5.08 -19.25 -5.29
N PHE A 49 -5.52 -17.98 -5.28
CA PHE A 49 -6.93 -17.64 -5.38
C PHE A 49 -7.53 -18.12 -6.70
N SER A 50 -6.81 -17.90 -7.82
CA SER A 50 -7.22 -18.39 -9.14
C SER A 50 -7.30 -19.92 -9.15
N ILE A 51 -6.37 -20.61 -8.50
CA ILE A 51 -6.40 -22.07 -8.36
C ILE A 51 -7.67 -22.52 -7.62
N VAL A 52 -7.98 -21.91 -6.47
CA VAL A 52 -9.15 -22.25 -5.66
C VAL A 52 -10.45 -21.99 -6.42
N VAL A 53 -10.58 -20.84 -7.08
CA VAL A 53 -11.76 -20.49 -7.88
C VAL A 53 -11.94 -21.49 -9.03
N LEU A 54 -10.87 -21.81 -9.75
CA LEU A 54 -10.93 -22.74 -10.87
C LEU A 54 -11.18 -24.19 -10.42
N ALA A 55 -10.65 -24.60 -9.26
CA ALA A 55 -10.97 -25.88 -8.64
C ALA A 55 -12.44 -25.96 -8.20
N ALA A 56 -12.99 -24.89 -7.63
CA ALA A 56 -14.40 -24.79 -7.26
C ALA A 56 -15.31 -24.84 -8.49
N LEU A 57 -14.97 -24.09 -9.54
CA LEU A 57 -15.69 -24.13 -10.82
C LEU A 57 -15.63 -25.52 -11.46
N TYR A 58 -14.44 -26.14 -11.46
CA TYR A 58 -14.27 -27.51 -11.92
C TYR A 58 -15.20 -28.47 -11.18
N TYR A 59 -15.24 -28.39 -9.84
CA TYR A 59 -16.12 -29.22 -9.03
C TYR A 59 -17.58 -29.04 -9.42
N VAL A 60 -18.07 -27.79 -9.49
CA VAL A 60 -19.46 -27.48 -9.85
C VAL A 60 -19.84 -28.03 -11.21
N VAL A 61 -18.99 -27.88 -12.23
CA VAL A 61 -19.30 -28.36 -13.58
C VAL A 61 -19.15 -29.89 -13.68
N ALA A 62 -18.22 -30.49 -12.93
CA ALA A 62 -18.00 -31.93 -12.94
C ALA A 62 -19.12 -32.73 -12.22
N THR A 63 -19.81 -32.11 -11.27
CA THR A 63 -20.92 -32.71 -10.51
C THR A 63 -22.30 -32.23 -10.97
N GLY A 64 -22.38 -31.11 -11.70
CA GLY A 64 -23.63 -30.53 -12.19
C GLY A 64 -24.27 -31.32 -13.36
N PRO A 65 -25.61 -31.31 -13.47
CA PRO A 65 -26.31 -31.92 -14.59
C PRO A 65 -26.11 -31.08 -15.86
N GLY A 66 -25.53 -31.66 -16.92
CA GLY A 66 -25.46 -31.03 -18.25
C GLY A 66 -24.11 -31.07 -18.97
N PHE A 67 -23.01 -31.44 -18.31
CA PHE A 67 -21.68 -31.49 -18.93
C PHE A 67 -21.15 -32.93 -19.05
N ASN A 68 -21.39 -33.59 -20.19
CA ASN A 68 -21.03 -35.00 -20.40
C ASN A 68 -19.54 -35.27 -20.67
N SER A 69 -18.73 -34.25 -20.96
CA SER A 69 -17.30 -34.43 -21.29
C SER A 69 -16.36 -33.86 -20.22
N LYS A 70 -15.97 -34.72 -19.27
CA LYS A 70 -14.94 -34.45 -18.25
C LYS A 70 -13.56 -34.12 -18.83
N ARG A 71 -13.33 -34.37 -20.14
CA ARG A 71 -12.08 -34.01 -20.84
C ARG A 71 -12.08 -32.54 -21.28
N VAL A 72 -13.19 -32.06 -21.85
CA VAL A 72 -13.32 -30.65 -22.29
C VAL A 72 -13.23 -29.70 -21.10
N LEU A 73 -13.87 -30.04 -19.99
CA LEU A 73 -13.79 -29.25 -18.76
C LEU A 73 -12.36 -29.16 -18.20
N ARG A 74 -11.60 -30.27 -18.22
CA ARG A 74 -10.19 -30.29 -17.78
C ARG A 74 -9.33 -29.38 -18.64
N VAL A 75 -9.49 -29.44 -19.97
CA VAL A 75 -8.75 -28.58 -20.89
C VAL A 75 -9.09 -27.11 -20.64
N PHE A 76 -10.38 -26.78 -20.46
CA PHE A 76 -10.80 -25.40 -20.18
C PHE A 76 -10.23 -24.86 -18.86
N VAL A 77 -10.25 -25.66 -17.79
CA VAL A 77 -9.68 -25.27 -16.48
C VAL A 77 -8.17 -25.07 -16.57
N ILE A 78 -7.46 -25.96 -17.26
CA ILE A 78 -6.00 -25.80 -17.49
C ILE A 78 -5.72 -24.54 -18.32
N ALA A 79 -6.48 -24.31 -19.39
CA ALA A 79 -6.34 -23.10 -20.20
C ALA A 79 -6.63 -21.83 -19.39
N ALA A 80 -7.66 -21.84 -18.55
CA ALA A 80 -7.99 -20.73 -17.66
C ALA A 80 -6.91 -20.52 -16.59
N LEU A 81 -6.31 -21.58 -16.04
CA LEU A 81 -5.17 -21.49 -15.11
C LEU A 81 -3.94 -20.88 -15.79
N VAL A 82 -3.63 -21.32 -17.01
CA VAL A 82 -2.51 -20.78 -17.80
C VAL A 82 -2.75 -19.31 -18.15
N LEU A 83 -3.97 -18.95 -18.55
CA LEU A 83 -4.34 -17.56 -18.82
C LEU A 83 -4.29 -16.70 -17.56
N ALA A 84 -4.80 -17.20 -16.43
CA ALA A 84 -4.72 -16.49 -15.15
C ALA A 84 -3.26 -16.28 -14.73
N TYR A 85 -2.41 -17.31 -14.86
CA TYR A 85 -0.99 -17.22 -14.56
C TYR A 85 -0.28 -16.22 -15.49
N ALA A 86 -0.50 -16.32 -16.79
CA ALA A 86 0.06 -15.42 -17.79
C ALA A 86 -0.38 -13.98 -17.55
N SER A 87 -1.67 -13.75 -17.29
CA SER A 87 -2.20 -12.41 -16.99
C SER A 87 -1.60 -11.79 -15.74
N HIS A 88 -1.28 -12.60 -14.72
CA HIS A 88 -0.65 -12.13 -13.49
C HIS A 88 0.81 -11.75 -13.68
N GLU A 89 1.54 -12.46 -14.56
CA GLU A 89 2.90 -12.09 -14.94
C GLU A 89 2.91 -10.81 -15.80
N THR A 90 1.98 -10.69 -16.75
CA THR A 90 1.93 -9.59 -17.73
C THR A 90 1.17 -8.35 -17.28
N SER A 91 0.49 -8.34 -16.12
CA SER A 91 -0.40 -7.23 -15.73
C SER A 91 0.33 -5.92 -15.43
N LEU A 92 1.67 -5.91 -15.37
CA LEU A 92 2.48 -4.71 -15.18
C LEU A 92 3.73 -4.85 -16.06
N ASP A 93 4.06 -3.81 -16.81
CA ASP A 93 5.22 -3.82 -17.71
C ASP A 93 6.55 -4.00 -16.98
N GLY A 94 7.54 -4.48 -17.72
CA GLY A 94 8.95 -4.60 -17.32
C GLY A 94 9.35 -5.85 -16.53
N GLN A 95 10.64 -5.91 -16.19
CA GLN A 95 11.28 -7.08 -15.58
C GLN A 95 11.00 -7.12 -14.08
N THR A 96 10.44 -8.23 -13.58
CA THR A 96 10.30 -8.43 -12.13
C THR A 96 11.64 -8.82 -11.51
N ILE A 97 12.11 -8.02 -10.55
CA ILE A 97 13.35 -8.23 -9.80
C ILE A 97 13.07 -9.00 -8.51
N ALA A 98 12.03 -8.62 -7.78
CA ALA A 98 11.65 -9.25 -6.53
C ALA A 98 10.14 -9.26 -6.33
N ARG A 99 9.67 -10.22 -5.54
CA ARG A 99 8.28 -10.29 -5.04
C ARG A 99 8.26 -10.67 -3.58
N GLU A 100 7.35 -10.05 -2.86
CA GLU A 100 7.10 -10.34 -1.46
C GLU A 100 5.61 -10.24 -1.16
N ARG A 101 5.15 -11.02 -0.19
CA ARG A 101 3.78 -10.93 0.33
C ARG A 101 3.86 -10.83 1.84
N SER A 102 3.07 -9.91 2.38
CA SER A 102 2.88 -9.72 3.80
C SER A 102 1.40 -9.87 4.17
N PHE A 103 1.08 -9.57 5.43
CA PHE A 103 -0.29 -9.41 5.90
C PHE A 103 -1.01 -8.23 5.23
N TYR A 104 -0.29 -7.16 4.89
CA TYR A 104 -0.86 -5.91 4.39
C TYR A 104 -0.99 -5.88 2.86
N GLY A 105 -0.22 -6.69 2.13
CA GLY A 105 -0.34 -6.73 0.68
C GLY A 105 0.68 -7.62 -0.03
N THR A 106 0.61 -7.58 -1.36
CA THR A 106 1.62 -8.15 -2.26
C THR A 106 2.43 -7.02 -2.88
N TYR A 107 3.74 -7.20 -2.89
CA TYR A 107 4.71 -6.24 -3.37
C TYR A 107 5.55 -6.84 -4.49
N ALA A 108 5.92 -6.02 -5.47
CA ALA A 108 6.86 -6.37 -6.51
C ALA A 108 7.83 -5.22 -6.76
N VAL A 109 9.11 -5.55 -6.91
CA VAL A 109 10.11 -4.62 -7.46
C VAL A 109 10.25 -4.93 -8.94
N ARG A 110 10.08 -3.92 -9.78
CA ARG A 110 10.16 -4.07 -11.24
C ARG A 110 11.04 -3.00 -11.86
N ASP A 111 11.77 -3.37 -12.90
CA ASP A 111 12.54 -2.46 -13.73
C ASP A 111 11.80 -2.23 -15.05
N VAL A 112 11.41 -0.98 -15.33
CA VAL A 112 10.61 -0.56 -16.49
C VAL A 112 11.17 0.75 -17.02
N ASP A 113 11.43 0.86 -18.33
CA ASP A 113 11.84 2.11 -18.99
C ASP A 113 13.03 2.87 -18.36
N GLY A 114 13.94 2.17 -17.67
CA GLY A 114 15.11 2.77 -17.01
C GLY A 114 14.84 3.27 -15.59
N VAL A 115 13.67 2.98 -15.02
CA VAL A 115 13.37 3.18 -13.60
C VAL A 115 13.07 1.85 -12.90
N ARG A 116 13.50 1.76 -11.65
CA ARG A 116 13.06 0.74 -10.71
C ARG A 116 11.87 1.26 -9.94
N ARG A 117 10.80 0.48 -9.86
CA ARG A 117 9.58 0.83 -9.13
C ARG A 117 9.19 -0.23 -8.13
N LEU A 118 8.73 0.22 -6.96
CA LEU A 118 8.04 -0.62 -6.00
C LEU A 118 6.55 -0.57 -6.30
N VAL A 119 5.95 -1.72 -6.52
CA VAL A 119 4.51 -1.86 -6.78
C VAL A 119 3.87 -2.54 -5.58
N ALA A 120 2.83 -1.92 -5.02
CA ALA A 120 1.95 -2.51 -4.02
C ALA A 120 0.58 -2.80 -4.67
N GLY A 121 0.31 -4.07 -4.94
CA GLY A 121 -0.87 -4.49 -5.71
C GLY A 121 -0.84 -3.93 -7.14
N THR A 122 -1.74 -2.99 -7.44
CA THR A 122 -1.83 -2.30 -8.74
C THR A 122 -1.28 -0.87 -8.71
N TYR A 123 -0.77 -0.41 -7.56
CA TYR A 123 -0.32 0.97 -7.38
C TYR A 123 1.21 1.03 -7.33
N VAL A 124 1.79 2.03 -8.00
CA VAL A 124 3.20 2.38 -7.85
C VAL A 124 3.38 3.10 -6.52
N HIS A 125 4.25 2.57 -5.67
CA HIS A 125 4.52 3.04 -4.31
C HIS A 125 5.83 3.84 -4.20
N GLY A 126 6.47 4.08 -5.34
CA GLY A 126 7.67 4.89 -5.48
C GLY A 126 8.57 4.36 -6.58
N GLU A 127 9.42 5.25 -7.10
CA GLU A 127 10.31 4.97 -8.22
C GLU A 127 11.69 5.57 -7.99
N GLN A 128 12.68 4.98 -8.65
CA GLN A 128 14.06 5.43 -8.67
C GLN A 128 14.65 5.20 -10.07
N PHE A 129 15.46 6.14 -10.58
CA PHE A 129 16.23 5.88 -11.79
C PHE A 129 17.25 4.76 -11.59
N LEU A 130 17.43 3.92 -12.62
CA LEU A 130 18.53 2.96 -12.69
C LEU A 130 19.86 3.59 -13.12
N ASP A 131 19.80 4.80 -13.69
CA ASP A 131 20.97 5.62 -14.03
C ASP A 131 21.60 6.16 -12.73
N GLU A 132 22.81 5.69 -12.39
CA GLU A 132 23.54 6.07 -11.18
C GLU A 132 23.67 7.59 -11.02
N ALA A 133 23.79 8.34 -12.11
CA ALA A 133 23.90 9.80 -12.06
C ALA A 133 22.58 10.49 -11.64
N LYS A 134 21.46 9.77 -11.69
CA LYS A 134 20.11 10.27 -11.43
C LYS A 134 19.39 9.55 -10.29
N GLU A 135 19.98 8.50 -9.74
CA GLU A 135 19.35 7.62 -8.75
C GLU A 135 18.85 8.36 -7.49
N ARG A 136 19.44 9.53 -7.20
CA ARG A 136 19.11 10.39 -6.05
C ARG A 136 18.14 11.52 -6.38
N ILE A 137 17.70 11.65 -7.63
CA ILE A 137 16.72 12.66 -8.03
C ILE A 137 15.33 12.15 -7.63
N PRO A 138 14.59 12.85 -6.75
CA PRO A 138 13.22 12.48 -6.42
C PRO A 138 12.32 12.60 -7.66
N ILE A 139 11.59 11.53 -7.95
CA ILE A 139 10.66 11.41 -9.09
C ILE A 139 9.28 10.93 -8.63
N ALA A 140 8.44 10.53 -9.57
CA ALA A 140 7.05 10.16 -9.37
C ALA A 140 6.29 11.31 -8.71
N TYR A 141 5.62 11.07 -7.59
CA TYR A 141 4.85 12.08 -6.86
C TYR A 141 5.64 12.78 -5.73
N TYR A 142 6.98 12.66 -5.76
CA TYR A 142 7.89 13.27 -4.79
C TYR A 142 8.88 14.25 -5.42
N HIS A 143 8.71 14.62 -6.68
CA HIS A 143 9.61 15.55 -7.36
C HIS A 143 9.57 16.97 -6.73
N LYS A 144 10.60 17.78 -7.01
CA LYS A 144 10.77 19.13 -6.41
C LYS A 144 9.57 20.08 -6.60
N GLU A 145 8.84 19.95 -7.70
CA GLU A 145 7.66 20.79 -7.98
C GLU A 145 6.37 20.33 -7.25
N THR A 146 6.44 19.30 -6.42
CA THR A 146 5.31 18.90 -5.55
C THR A 146 5.26 19.77 -4.30
N GLY A 147 4.12 19.80 -3.61
CA GLY A 147 3.97 20.61 -2.41
C GLY A 147 4.94 20.20 -1.30
N VAL A 148 5.22 18.90 -1.17
CA VAL A 148 6.23 18.41 -0.23
C VAL A 148 7.65 18.78 -0.66
N GLY A 149 7.99 18.66 -1.96
CA GLY A 149 9.30 19.05 -2.48
C GLY A 149 9.58 20.54 -2.26
N MET A 150 8.59 21.40 -2.51
CA MET A 150 8.69 22.84 -2.24
C MET A 150 8.85 23.13 -0.74
N LEU A 151 8.15 22.41 0.15
CA LEU A 151 8.30 22.60 1.59
C LEU A 151 9.73 22.34 2.06
N PHE A 152 10.37 21.26 1.59
CA PHE A 152 11.76 20.97 1.91
C PHE A 152 12.74 22.05 1.44
N GLU A 153 12.41 22.80 0.39
CA GLU A 153 13.21 23.94 -0.07
C GLU A 153 12.91 25.24 0.71
N LEU A 154 11.69 25.41 1.20
CA LEU A 154 11.21 26.65 1.83
C LEU A 154 11.50 26.73 3.33
N ILE A 155 11.53 25.60 4.04
CA ILE A 155 11.75 25.57 5.49
C ILE A 155 12.97 24.75 5.87
N PRO A 156 13.80 25.23 6.82
CA PRO A 156 14.91 24.44 7.33
C PRO A 156 14.37 23.29 8.19
N VAL A 157 14.54 22.06 7.72
CA VAL A 157 14.07 20.86 8.41
C VAL A 157 15.22 20.09 9.07
N SER A 158 15.18 20.00 10.40
CA SER A 158 16.10 19.19 11.20
C SER A 158 15.44 17.92 11.72
N ARG A 159 14.15 17.96 12.07
CA ARG A 159 13.37 16.80 12.51
C ARG A 159 12.12 16.62 11.65
N VAL A 160 12.03 15.48 10.98
CA VAL A 160 10.92 15.14 10.10
C VAL A 160 10.24 13.87 10.59
N ALA A 161 8.92 13.90 10.75
CA ALA A 161 8.12 12.69 10.87
C ALA A 161 7.59 12.32 9.48
N LEU A 162 7.88 11.10 9.03
CA LEU A 162 7.42 10.60 7.74
C LEU A 162 6.50 9.40 7.98
N VAL A 163 5.20 9.58 7.77
CA VAL A 163 4.19 8.53 7.90
C VAL A 163 3.95 7.90 6.53
N GLY A 164 4.43 6.66 6.36
CA GLY A 164 4.58 5.98 5.08
C GLY A 164 5.99 6.14 4.51
N LEU A 165 6.58 5.07 3.96
CA LEU A 165 7.95 5.10 3.42
C LEU A 165 8.01 5.12 1.89
N GLY A 166 7.19 4.30 1.23
CA GLY A 166 7.35 4.01 -0.20
C GLY A 166 8.74 3.40 -0.49
N VAL A 167 9.46 3.98 -1.45
CA VAL A 167 10.88 3.65 -1.73
C VAL A 167 11.86 4.56 -0.98
N GLY A 168 11.36 5.50 -0.18
CA GLY A 168 12.18 6.44 0.58
C GLY A 168 12.54 7.74 -0.14
N SER A 169 11.99 8.05 -1.32
CA SER A 169 12.40 9.24 -2.12
C SER A 169 12.48 10.55 -1.32
N LEU A 170 11.60 10.75 -0.34
CA LEU A 170 11.58 11.97 0.47
C LEU A 170 12.80 12.15 1.38
N VAL A 171 13.54 11.08 1.70
CA VAL A 171 14.73 11.20 2.55
C VAL A 171 15.91 11.88 1.84
N GLU A 172 15.87 11.99 0.50
CA GLU A 172 16.87 12.70 -0.32
C GLU A 172 16.82 14.21 -0.11
N TYR A 173 15.69 14.76 0.34
CA TYR A 173 15.59 16.17 0.67
C TYR A 173 16.32 16.56 1.96
N GLY A 174 16.65 15.58 2.81
CA GLY A 174 17.40 15.82 4.03
C GLY A 174 18.90 15.90 3.82
N ASN A 175 19.58 16.57 4.75
CA ASN A 175 21.05 16.59 4.83
C ASN A 175 21.54 15.80 6.06
N ALA A 176 22.86 15.82 6.33
CA ALA A 176 23.46 15.08 7.44
C ALA A 176 22.95 15.47 8.85
N SER A 177 22.38 16.67 8.99
CA SER A 177 21.76 17.17 10.22
C SER A 177 20.25 16.89 10.30
N THR A 178 19.64 16.38 9.23
CA THR A 178 18.22 16.03 9.20
C THR A 178 18.01 14.62 9.74
N GLN A 179 17.13 14.49 10.73
CA GLN A 179 16.65 13.23 11.31
C GLN A 179 15.24 12.95 10.81
N PHE A 180 15.03 11.78 10.20
CA PHE A 180 13.73 11.25 9.81
C PHE A 180 13.28 10.15 10.79
N ASP A 181 12.14 10.37 11.42
CA ASP A 181 11.40 9.32 12.10
C ASP A 181 10.35 8.77 11.13
N ILE A 182 10.60 7.57 10.60
CA ILE A 182 9.83 6.94 9.54
C ILE A 182 8.89 5.92 10.17
N PHE A 183 7.58 6.14 10.04
CA PHE A 183 6.54 5.25 10.51
C PHE A 183 5.96 4.49 9.32
N GLU A 184 6.31 3.22 9.19
CA GLU A 184 5.88 2.36 8.09
C GLU A 184 5.07 1.18 8.64
N LEU A 185 3.86 1.01 8.11
CA LEU A 185 2.92 -0.02 8.56
C LEU A 185 3.49 -1.42 8.30
N ASP A 186 4.12 -1.61 7.14
CA ASP A 186 4.59 -2.90 6.69
C ASP A 186 6.12 -2.99 6.61
N GLY A 187 6.69 -3.83 7.47
CA GLY A 187 8.12 -4.14 7.44
C GLY A 187 8.62 -4.74 6.11
N ALA A 188 7.74 -5.32 5.28
CA ALA A 188 8.10 -5.77 3.93
C ALA A 188 8.51 -4.59 3.03
N VAL A 189 7.80 -3.45 3.11
CA VAL A 189 8.13 -2.24 2.34
C VAL A 189 9.51 -1.74 2.74
N VAL A 190 9.81 -1.67 4.04
CA VAL A 190 11.14 -1.25 4.53
C VAL A 190 12.25 -2.18 4.04
N ARG A 191 12.03 -3.50 4.08
CA ARG A 191 13.02 -4.48 3.57
C ARG A 191 13.28 -4.28 2.08
N LEU A 192 12.22 -4.27 1.27
CA LEU A 192 12.33 -4.11 -0.18
C LEU A 192 12.97 -2.78 -0.56
N ALA A 193 12.57 -1.68 0.09
CA ALA A 193 13.14 -0.36 -0.14
C ALA A 193 14.66 -0.36 0.14
N ARG A 194 15.10 -0.94 1.25
CA ARG A 194 16.53 -0.98 1.62
C ARG A 194 17.36 -1.93 0.76
N GLU A 195 16.78 -3.03 0.28
CA GLU A 195 17.50 -4.04 -0.49
C GLU A 195 17.62 -3.67 -1.97
N TYR A 196 16.59 -3.02 -2.53
CA TYR A 196 16.51 -2.81 -3.98
C TYR A 196 16.65 -1.35 -4.43
N PHE A 197 16.64 -0.38 -3.51
CA PHE A 197 16.72 1.05 -3.84
C PHE A 197 17.88 1.72 -3.08
N SER A 198 18.81 2.34 -3.81
CA SER A 198 19.99 3.00 -3.22
C SER A 198 19.66 4.26 -2.45
N VAL A 199 18.54 4.95 -2.77
CA VAL A 199 18.06 6.15 -2.08
C VAL A 199 18.18 6.04 -0.56
N LEU A 200 17.73 4.94 0.05
CA LEU A 200 17.73 4.81 1.51
C LEU A 200 19.12 4.57 2.11
N SER A 201 20.03 3.96 1.35
CA SER A 201 21.36 3.59 1.83
C SER A 201 22.37 4.73 1.67
N ASP A 202 22.24 5.51 0.60
CA ASP A 202 23.27 6.46 0.17
C ASP A 202 22.96 7.93 0.52
N THR A 203 21.78 8.21 1.08
CA THR A 203 21.44 9.55 1.58
C THR A 203 22.11 9.86 2.93
N PRO A 204 22.68 11.09 3.09
CA PRO A 204 23.38 11.49 4.31
C PRO A 204 22.48 11.66 5.54
N SER A 205 21.15 11.69 5.37
CA SER A 205 20.20 11.91 6.46
C SER A 205 20.24 10.81 7.52
N GLN A 206 19.85 11.14 8.76
CA GLN A 206 19.69 10.15 9.82
C GLN A 206 18.26 9.59 9.78
N LYS A 207 18.10 8.29 10.01
CA LYS A 207 16.83 7.58 9.78
C LYS A 207 16.54 6.61 10.92
N THR A 208 15.36 6.75 11.55
CA THR A 208 14.83 5.82 12.53
C THR A 208 13.55 5.21 11.99
N TYR A 209 13.51 3.88 11.88
CA TYR A 209 12.36 3.15 11.35
C TYR A 209 11.52 2.60 12.50
N VAL A 210 10.23 2.94 12.50
CA VAL A 210 9.23 2.44 13.44
C VAL A 210 8.19 1.65 12.66
N ILE A 211 8.21 0.33 12.82
CA ILE A 211 7.26 -0.56 12.13
C ILE A 211 5.95 -0.61 12.90
N GLY A 212 4.86 -0.25 12.23
CA GLY A 212 3.51 -0.28 12.77
C GLY A 212 2.66 0.90 12.29
N ASP A 213 1.47 1.02 12.88
CA ASP A 213 0.52 2.08 12.54
C ASP A 213 1.14 3.48 12.70
N GLY A 214 1.04 4.28 11.64
CA GLY A 214 1.66 5.60 11.55
C GLY A 214 1.10 6.61 12.54
N ARG A 215 -0.21 6.57 12.79
CA ARG A 215 -0.85 7.46 13.77
C ARG A 215 -0.39 7.13 15.18
N LEU A 216 -0.43 5.85 15.55
CA LEU A 216 0.02 5.39 16.87
C LEU A 216 1.53 5.64 17.07
N GLY A 217 2.33 5.43 16.01
CA GLY A 217 3.75 5.72 16.01
C GLY A 217 4.04 7.20 16.27
N LEU A 218 3.40 8.09 15.52
CA LEU A 218 3.50 9.54 15.69
C LEU A 218 3.04 9.97 17.09
N GLN A 219 1.93 9.44 17.58
CA GLN A 219 1.40 9.72 18.92
C GLN A 219 2.40 9.36 20.03
N ARG A 220 3.12 8.24 19.89
CA ARG A 220 4.13 7.77 20.87
C ARG A 220 5.49 8.42 20.74
N SER A 221 5.74 9.12 19.63
CA SER A 221 7.01 9.79 19.38
C SER A 221 7.29 10.93 20.35
N ALA A 222 8.56 11.36 20.41
CA ALA A 222 8.97 12.52 21.19
C ALA A 222 8.37 13.85 20.68
N GLY A 223 7.97 13.91 19.40
CA GLY A 223 7.45 15.13 18.78
C GLY A 223 8.53 16.15 18.43
N ASN A 224 8.12 17.43 18.43
CA ASN A 224 8.90 18.60 18.01
C ASN A 224 9.46 18.45 16.58
N TYR A 225 8.56 18.12 15.65
CA TYR A 225 8.89 17.99 14.22
C TYR A 225 8.73 19.31 13.49
N ASP A 226 9.71 19.67 12.66
CA ASP A 226 9.63 20.83 11.78
C ASP A 226 8.69 20.55 10.60
N LEU A 227 8.62 19.28 10.19
CA LEU A 227 7.74 18.81 9.13
C LEU A 227 7.16 17.44 9.50
N ILE A 228 5.85 17.31 9.40
CA ILE A 228 5.15 16.01 9.46
C ILE A 228 4.59 15.74 8.07
N VAL A 229 5.11 14.71 7.41
CA VAL A 229 4.63 14.25 6.11
C VAL A 229 3.70 13.07 6.32
N MET A 230 2.45 13.21 5.89
CA MET A 230 1.45 12.14 5.87
C MET A 230 1.29 11.62 4.44
N ASP A 231 1.93 10.50 4.15
CA ASP A 231 1.94 9.82 2.86
C ASP A 231 1.64 8.31 3.02
N ALA A 232 0.57 8.02 3.78
CA ALA A 232 0.14 6.65 4.01
C ALA A 232 -1.01 6.28 3.07
N PHE A 233 -0.70 5.41 2.11
CA PHE A 233 -1.70 4.80 1.24
C PHE A 233 -1.78 3.29 1.46
N ALA A 234 -2.97 2.79 1.75
CA ALA A 234 -3.29 1.37 1.75
C ALA A 234 -4.06 1.05 0.46
N SER A 235 -3.39 0.38 -0.49
CA SER A 235 -4.00 -0.01 -1.78
C SER A 235 -4.69 1.16 -2.52
N GLY A 236 -4.03 2.33 -2.54
CA GLY A 236 -4.54 3.53 -3.23
C GLY A 236 -5.60 4.33 -2.45
N SER A 237 -5.85 4.00 -1.18
CA SER A 237 -6.74 4.77 -0.29
C SER A 237 -5.99 5.26 0.94
N ILE A 238 -6.34 6.45 1.42
CA ILE A 238 -5.83 6.96 2.69
C ILE A 238 -6.68 6.35 3.82
N PRO A 239 -6.06 5.70 4.82
CA PRO A 239 -6.80 5.17 5.96
C PRO A 239 -7.67 6.25 6.64
N THR A 240 -8.94 5.95 6.86
CA THR A 240 -9.93 6.91 7.40
C THR A 240 -9.54 7.47 8.76
N HIS A 241 -8.81 6.70 9.56
CA HIS A 241 -8.33 7.12 10.87
C HIS A 241 -7.20 8.16 10.83
N LEU A 242 -6.65 8.49 9.65
CA LEU A 242 -5.67 9.57 9.45
C LEU A 242 -6.32 10.89 9.02
N VAL A 243 -7.57 10.85 8.58
CA VAL A 243 -8.31 12.01 8.07
C VAL A 243 -9.47 12.38 9.01
N THR A 244 -9.18 12.48 10.30
CA THR A 244 -10.12 12.93 11.35
C THR A 244 -9.60 14.18 12.06
N VAL A 245 -10.49 14.92 12.73
CA VAL A 245 -10.10 16.10 13.51
C VAL A 245 -9.05 15.73 14.55
N GLU A 246 -9.27 14.64 15.28
CA GLU A 246 -8.38 14.16 16.33
C GLU A 246 -7.01 13.75 15.78
N ALA A 247 -6.97 13.13 14.59
CA ALA A 247 -5.70 12.72 13.98
C ALA A 247 -4.84 13.94 13.60
N ILE A 248 -5.46 14.97 13.02
CA ILE A 248 -4.77 16.21 12.65
C ILE A 248 -4.37 17.01 13.90
N GLU A 249 -5.23 17.07 14.91
CA GLU A 249 -4.93 17.70 16.20
C GLU A 249 -3.76 17.00 16.93
N GLU A 250 -3.75 15.67 16.98
CA GLU A 250 -2.64 14.87 17.51
C GLU A 250 -1.33 15.17 16.78
N ALA A 251 -1.37 15.30 15.45
CA ALA A 251 -0.20 15.68 14.67
C ALA A 251 0.29 17.09 15.00
N PHE A 252 -0.61 18.07 15.16
CA PHE A 252 -0.24 19.40 15.62
C PHE A 252 0.43 19.38 17.00
N HIS A 253 -0.01 18.53 17.92
CA HIS A 253 0.66 18.37 19.23
C HIS A 253 2.09 17.83 19.13
N LYS A 254 2.46 17.19 18.03
CA LYS A 254 3.82 16.72 17.74
C LYS A 254 4.63 17.70 16.89
N LEU A 255 3.99 18.74 16.34
CA LEU A 255 4.60 19.73 15.48
C LEU A 255 5.31 20.82 16.28
N ALA A 256 6.48 21.24 15.82
CA ALA A 256 7.16 22.43 16.32
C ALA A 256 6.30 23.69 16.07
N GLU A 257 6.59 24.79 16.78
CA GLU A 257 5.77 26.03 16.71
C GLU A 257 5.65 26.58 15.28
N GLN A 258 6.72 26.52 14.50
CA GLN A 258 6.78 26.99 13.10
C GLN A 258 6.75 25.84 12.09
N GLY A 259 6.39 24.63 12.53
CA GLY A 259 6.37 23.47 11.66
C GLY A 259 5.16 23.46 10.72
N ALA A 260 5.22 22.57 9.73
CA ALA A 260 4.12 22.31 8.81
C ALA A 260 3.72 20.82 8.79
N ILE A 261 2.45 20.55 8.50
CA ILE A 261 1.95 19.22 8.17
C ILE A 261 1.71 19.19 6.66
N ALA A 262 2.31 18.24 5.96
CA ALA A 262 2.09 18.02 4.53
C ALA A 262 1.35 16.70 4.33
N HIS A 263 0.11 16.76 3.87
CA HIS A 263 -0.72 15.59 3.62
C HIS A 263 -0.82 15.32 2.12
N HIS A 264 -0.37 14.15 1.68
CA HIS A 264 -0.57 13.72 0.30
C HIS A 264 -2.05 13.32 0.13
N ILE A 265 -2.74 13.88 -0.87
CA ILE A 265 -4.18 13.67 -1.06
C ILE A 265 -4.55 13.27 -2.49
N SER A 266 -3.56 12.87 -3.29
CA SER A 266 -3.77 12.35 -4.64
C SER A 266 -4.54 11.04 -4.57
N ASN A 267 -5.80 11.03 -4.97
CA ASN A 267 -6.63 9.84 -4.94
C ASN A 267 -7.54 9.79 -6.18
N GLN A 268 -7.65 8.62 -6.79
CA GLN A 268 -8.48 8.41 -7.99
C GLN A 268 -9.96 8.14 -7.67
N ASN A 269 -10.27 7.76 -6.43
CA ASN A 269 -11.58 7.26 -6.03
C ASN A 269 -12.35 8.22 -5.12
N VAL A 270 -11.67 9.03 -4.31
CA VAL A 270 -12.29 9.91 -3.30
C VAL A 270 -11.61 11.27 -3.29
N ASP A 271 -12.39 12.35 -3.43
CA ASP A 271 -11.88 13.70 -3.21
C ASP A 271 -11.81 14.02 -1.71
N LEU A 272 -10.60 14.05 -1.16
CA LEU A 272 -10.34 14.31 0.25
C LEU A 272 -10.25 15.80 0.57
N LEU A 273 -10.19 16.67 -0.44
CA LEU A 273 -10.02 18.10 -0.23
C LEU A 273 -11.16 18.71 0.61
N PRO A 274 -12.45 18.40 0.38
CA PRO A 274 -13.53 18.93 1.21
C PRO A 274 -13.45 18.46 2.67
N VAL A 275 -13.04 17.20 2.89
CA VAL A 275 -12.92 16.60 4.22
C VAL A 275 -11.83 17.31 5.03
N LEU A 276 -10.64 17.44 4.46
CA LEU A 276 -9.51 18.10 5.12
C LEU A 276 -9.74 19.60 5.28
N SER A 277 -10.45 20.25 4.34
CA SER A 277 -10.83 21.66 4.47
C SER A 277 -11.80 21.88 5.63
N ALA A 278 -12.76 20.98 5.84
CA ALA A 278 -13.67 21.04 6.98
C ALA A 278 -12.93 20.83 8.32
N ILE A 279 -12.00 19.87 8.37
CA ILE A 279 -11.16 19.63 9.55
C ILE A 279 -10.29 20.85 9.86
N ALA A 280 -9.69 21.46 8.84
CA ALA A 280 -8.86 22.65 9.03
C ALA A 280 -9.66 23.86 9.54
N ALA A 281 -10.90 24.02 9.05
CA ALA A 281 -11.80 25.06 9.53
C ALA A 281 -12.21 24.84 10.99
N GLU A 282 -12.52 23.60 11.38
CA GLU A 282 -12.84 23.22 12.77
C GLU A 282 -11.66 23.51 13.72
N LEU A 283 -10.44 23.21 13.29
CA LEU A 283 -9.21 23.45 14.07
C LEU A 283 -8.71 24.90 13.99
N ASN A 284 -9.33 25.76 13.17
CA ASN A 284 -8.91 27.14 12.91
C ASN A 284 -7.43 27.26 12.52
N VAL A 285 -6.97 26.42 11.60
CA VAL A 285 -5.58 26.39 11.11
C VAL A 285 -5.48 26.92 9.68
N ALA A 286 -4.31 27.43 9.32
CA ALA A 286 -4.05 27.92 7.97
C ALA A 286 -3.78 26.75 7.02
N ILE A 287 -4.25 26.89 5.77
CA ILE A 287 -4.10 25.86 4.74
C ILE A 287 -3.51 26.42 3.45
N ARG A 288 -2.72 25.58 2.78
CA ARG A 288 -2.27 25.76 1.39
C ARG A 288 -2.44 24.46 0.63
N ILE A 289 -2.93 24.56 -0.59
CA ILE A 289 -3.13 23.42 -1.47
C ILE A 289 -2.21 23.62 -2.67
N HIS A 290 -1.43 22.60 -3.00
CA HIS A 290 -0.59 22.61 -4.18
C HIS A 290 -0.85 21.38 -5.02
N GLU A 291 -1.00 21.57 -6.32
CA GLU A 291 -1.17 20.50 -7.30
C GLU A 291 -0.10 20.65 -8.36
N SER A 292 0.78 19.65 -8.46
CA SER A 292 1.83 19.65 -9.48
C SER A 292 1.30 19.21 -10.84
N ILE A 293 1.94 19.72 -11.88
CA ILE A 293 1.68 19.32 -13.27
C ILE A 293 2.55 18.11 -13.59
N SER A 294 2.03 17.19 -14.40
CA SER A 294 2.78 16.02 -14.85
C SER A 294 3.80 16.36 -15.94
N ASN A 295 4.90 15.63 -15.94
CA ASN A 295 5.88 15.62 -17.03
C ASN A 295 6.46 14.21 -17.17
N ASP A 296 5.84 13.43 -18.05
CA ASP A 296 6.16 12.01 -18.25
C ASP A 296 7.63 11.81 -18.69
N ALA A 297 8.16 12.73 -19.49
CA ALA A 297 9.55 12.67 -19.95
C ALA A 297 10.57 12.81 -18.80
N MET A 298 10.14 13.40 -17.68
CA MET A 298 10.94 13.60 -16.48
C MET A 298 10.51 12.68 -15.33
N TYR A 299 9.62 11.71 -15.58
CA TYR A 299 9.03 10.84 -14.55
C TYR A 299 8.36 11.63 -13.42
N MET A 300 7.73 12.76 -13.76
CA MET A 300 7.03 13.62 -12.81
C MET A 300 5.52 13.34 -12.88
N TYR A 301 4.97 12.74 -11.84
CA TYR A 301 3.54 12.43 -11.75
C TYR A 301 2.80 13.53 -11.00
N PRO A 302 1.55 13.84 -11.39
CA PRO A 302 0.80 14.90 -10.74
C PRO A 302 0.48 14.48 -9.31
N ALA A 303 0.71 15.38 -8.36
CA ALA A 303 0.48 15.14 -6.96
C ALA A 303 -0.21 16.34 -6.31
N ARG A 304 -1.27 16.07 -5.56
CA ARG A 304 -1.98 17.07 -4.78
C ARG A 304 -1.60 16.94 -3.31
N TRP A 305 -1.07 18.03 -2.76
CA TRP A 305 -0.61 18.12 -1.38
C TRP A 305 -1.41 19.18 -0.63
N PHE A 306 -1.89 18.81 0.56
CA PHE A 306 -2.62 19.68 1.47
C PHE A 306 -1.72 20.01 2.65
N VAL A 307 -1.33 21.28 2.77
CA VAL A 307 -0.39 21.76 3.78
C VAL A 307 -1.15 22.51 4.87
N LEU A 308 -0.89 22.19 6.13
CA LEU A 308 -1.47 22.84 7.30
C LEU A 308 -0.39 23.46 8.20
N THR A 309 -0.67 24.66 8.72
CA THR A 309 0.18 25.38 9.68
C THR A 309 -0.65 26.04 10.78
N ARG A 310 -0.05 26.26 11.96
CA ARG A 310 -0.74 26.91 13.11
C ARG A 310 -1.11 28.37 12.83
N SER A 311 -0.35 29.05 11.96
CA SER A 311 -0.56 30.44 11.57
C SER A 311 -0.31 30.63 10.08
N SER A 312 -0.97 31.65 9.50
CA SER A 312 -0.90 32.04 8.09
C SER A 312 0.44 32.62 7.66
#